data_AF-A0A920GJR7-F1
#
_entry.id   AF-A0A920GJR7-F1
#
_cell.length_a   1.000
_cell.length_b   1.000
_cell.length_c   1.000
_cell.angle_alpha   90.00
_cell.angle_beta   90.00
_cell.angle_gamma   90.00
#
_symmetry.space_group_name_H-M   'P 1'
#
loop_
_entity.id
_entity.type
_entity.pdbx_description
1 polymer ?
#
loop_
_entity_poly.entity_id
_entity_poly.type
_entity_poly.pdbx_seq_one_letter_code
_entity_poly.pdbx_strand_id
1 'polypeptide(L)'
;MPGEEFPAARDCRLTPLHDTLKAKGAVHTQTFGWERPKWFSLDGREGEHSYRRNNVFDVVRDECRACARTGRTHRPHWLRKYDVTGADAEAF
;
A
#
# COMPACT_ATOMS: atom_id res chain seq x y z
N MET A 1 10.17 -5.50 -14.97
CA MET A 1 9.58 -6.80 -14.58
C MET A 1 8.36 -6.57 -13.70
N PRO A 2 7.37 -7.49 -13.66
CA PRO A 2 6.24 -7.35 -12.73
C PRO A 2 6.71 -7.22 -11.29
N GLY A 3 6.18 -6.21 -10.60
CA GLY A 3 6.53 -5.92 -9.21
C GLY A 3 7.83 -5.14 -9.01
N GLU A 4 8.55 -4.78 -10.08
CA GLU A 4 9.71 -3.88 -10.05
C GLU A 4 9.29 -2.44 -9.74
N GLU A 5 10.15 -1.74 -9.00
CA GLU A 5 9.93 -0.35 -8.60
C GLU A 5 11.17 0.48 -8.83
N PHE A 6 10.99 1.65 -9.43
CA PHE A 6 12.10 2.56 -9.69
C PHE A 6 12.48 3.33 -8.41
N PRO A 7 13.78 3.46 -8.09
CA PRO A 7 14.23 4.19 -6.91
C PRO A 7 14.17 5.71 -7.10
N ALA A 8 14.07 6.19 -8.33
CA ALA A 8 13.99 7.62 -8.62
C ALA A 8 12.58 8.18 -8.31
N ALA A 9 12.53 9.46 -7.92
CA ALA A 9 11.28 10.20 -7.65
C ALA A 9 10.35 9.58 -6.59
N ARG A 10 10.93 8.97 -5.54
CA ARG A 10 10.20 8.48 -4.36
C ARG A 10 9.89 9.60 -3.38
N ASP A 11 9.04 9.31 -2.41
CA ASP A 11 8.72 10.17 -1.26
C ASP A 11 8.11 11.55 -1.62
N CYS A 12 7.48 11.67 -2.80
CA CYS A 12 6.83 12.92 -3.22
C CYS A 12 5.55 13.24 -2.43
N ARG A 13 4.79 12.21 -2.04
CA ARG A 13 3.60 12.33 -1.19
C ARG A 13 3.54 11.18 -0.20
N LEU A 14 3.65 11.51 1.08
CA LEU A 14 3.62 10.56 2.18
C LEU A 14 2.29 10.61 2.91
N THR A 15 1.85 9.47 3.41
CA THR A 15 0.71 9.41 4.33
C THR A 15 1.19 9.72 5.76
N PRO A 16 0.34 10.24 6.66
CA PRO A 16 0.73 10.48 8.06
C PRO A 16 1.20 9.23 8.80
N LEU A 17 0.87 8.03 8.30
CA LEU A 17 1.28 6.76 8.88
C LEU A 17 2.51 6.15 8.20
N HIS A 18 3.11 6.83 7.22
CA HIS A 18 4.23 6.30 6.42
C HIS A 18 5.36 5.76 7.31
N ASP A 19 5.89 6.59 8.20
CA ASP A 19 7.03 6.22 9.02
C ASP A 19 6.67 5.16 10.07
N THR A 20 5.45 5.23 10.60
CA THR A 20 4.92 4.23 11.54
C THR A 20 4.79 2.85 10.87
N LEU A 21 4.30 2.81 9.63
CA LEU A 21 4.16 1.57 8.88
C LEU A 21 5.52 1.05 8.42
N LYS A 22 6.44 1.93 8.01
CA LYS A 22 7.81 1.58 7.67
C LYS A 22 8.55 0.94 8.85
N ALA A 23 8.40 1.49 10.05
CA ALA A 23 8.93 0.93 11.28
C ALA A 23 8.34 -0.46 11.63
N LYS A 24 7.11 -0.75 11.16
CA LYS A 24 6.46 -2.07 11.31
C LYS A 24 6.81 -3.05 10.17
N GLY A 25 7.80 -2.72 9.34
CA GLY A 25 8.25 -3.56 8.23
C GLY A 25 7.47 -3.37 6.92
N ALA A 26 6.69 -2.29 6.77
CA ALA A 26 5.98 -2.05 5.51
C ALA A 26 6.96 -1.78 4.35
N VAL A 27 6.87 -2.61 3.32
CA VAL A 27 7.52 -2.40 2.04
C VAL A 27 6.61 -1.51 1.19
N HIS A 28 7.08 -0.31 0.88
CA HIS A 28 6.29 0.71 0.20
C HIS A 28 6.45 0.64 -1.31
N THR A 29 5.37 0.96 -2.02
CA THR A 29 5.32 1.14 -3.46
C THR A 29 4.79 2.53 -3.80
N GLN A 30 5.16 3.03 -4.98
CA GLN A 30 4.79 4.36 -5.43
C GLN A 30 3.68 4.27 -6.48
N THR A 31 2.60 5.06 -6.31
CA THR A 31 1.56 5.23 -7.36
C THR A 31 1.05 6.67 -7.38
N PHE A 32 1.07 7.35 -8.54
CA PHE A 32 0.68 8.77 -8.71
C PHE A 32 1.28 9.75 -7.66
N GLY A 33 2.58 9.64 -7.41
CA GLY A 33 3.34 10.38 -6.39
C GLY A 33 3.15 9.90 -4.95
N TRP A 34 2.18 9.04 -4.65
CA TRP A 34 1.91 8.54 -3.30
C TRP A 34 2.73 7.30 -2.97
N GLU A 35 3.36 7.30 -1.80
CA GLU A 35 3.92 6.11 -1.16
C GLU A 35 2.82 5.35 -0.42
N ARG A 36 2.65 4.07 -0.75
CA ARG A 36 1.65 3.18 -0.16
C ARG A 36 2.27 1.85 0.27
N PRO A 37 1.87 1.28 1.42
CA PRO A 37 2.34 -0.06 1.81
C PRO A 37 1.84 -1.09 0.79
N LYS A 38 2.75 -1.92 0.29
CA LYS A 38 2.47 -3.02 -0.65
C LYS A 38 2.29 -4.35 0.08
N TRP A 39 3.15 -4.61 1.06
CA TRP A 39 3.14 -5.78 1.94
C TRP A 39 4.05 -5.51 3.15
N PHE A 40 4.05 -6.38 4.15
CA PHE A 40 4.88 -6.23 5.36
C PHE A 40 5.94 -7.32 5.44
N SER A 41 7.21 -6.92 5.49
CA SER A 41 8.35 -7.79 5.73
C SER A 41 8.58 -7.92 7.23
N LEU A 42 8.07 -9.01 7.82
CA LEU A 42 8.21 -9.30 9.26
C LEU A 42 9.54 -9.99 9.59
N ASP A 43 10.13 -10.68 8.61
CA ASP A 43 11.39 -11.42 8.72
C ASP A 43 12.56 -10.72 8.02
N GLY A 44 12.36 -9.48 7.56
CA GLY A 44 13.39 -8.70 6.87
C GLY A 44 13.68 -9.17 5.44
N ARG A 45 12.86 -10.08 4.88
CA ARG A 45 13.03 -10.50 3.49
C ARG A 45 12.82 -9.36 2.50
N GLU A 46 13.50 -9.46 1.36
CA GLU A 46 13.26 -8.61 0.20
C GLU A 46 12.42 -9.35 -0.84
N GLY A 47 11.65 -8.59 -1.63
CA GLY A 47 10.75 -9.19 -2.63
C GLY A 47 11.46 -9.49 -3.94
N GLU A 48 11.41 -10.74 -4.39
CA GLU A 48 11.98 -11.15 -5.67
C GLU A 48 11.03 -10.86 -6.84
N HIS A 49 11.55 -10.37 -7.97
CA HIS A 49 10.74 -10.12 -9.16
C HIS A 49 10.49 -11.41 -9.95
N SER A 50 9.22 -11.65 -10.31
CA SER A 50 8.83 -12.82 -11.10
C SER A 50 7.56 -12.53 -11.89
N TYR A 51 7.41 -13.20 -13.03
CA TYR A 51 6.14 -13.24 -13.78
C TYR A 51 5.11 -14.20 -13.15
N ARG A 52 5.51 -14.98 -12.15
CA ARG A 52 4.66 -15.89 -11.37
C ARG A 52 4.74 -15.56 -9.88
N ARG A 53 4.10 -16.39 -9.04
CA ARG A 53 4.20 -16.28 -7.58
C ARG A 53 5.67 -16.31 -7.15
N ASN A 54 6.04 -15.38 -6.28
CA ASN A 54 7.39 -15.20 -5.76
C ASN A 54 7.44 -15.51 -4.25
N ASN A 55 8.61 -15.25 -3.65
CA ASN A 55 8.89 -15.44 -2.24
C ASN A 55 7.99 -14.62 -1.27
N VAL A 56 7.24 -13.62 -1.74
CA VAL A 56 6.35 -12.78 -0.92
C VAL A 56 4.93 -13.38 -0.80
N PHE A 57 4.58 -14.35 -1.65
CA PHE A 57 3.20 -14.86 -1.75
C PHE A 57 2.64 -15.39 -0.43
N ASP A 58 3.45 -16.14 0.33
CA ASP A 58 3.02 -16.72 1.61
C ASP A 58 2.81 -15.66 2.70
N VAL A 59 3.62 -14.59 2.68
CA VAL A 59 3.48 -13.47 3.62
C VAL A 59 2.16 -12.74 3.39
N VAL A 60 1.84 -12.46 2.11
CA VAL A 60 0.56 -11.82 1.73
C VAL A 60 -0.62 -12.72 2.06
N ARG A 61 -0.51 -14.04 1.82
CA ARG A 61 -1.52 -15.02 2.21
C ARG A 61 -1.81 -14.95 3.71
N ASP A 62 -0.77 -14.92 4.53
CA ASP A 62 -0.91 -14.91 5.99
C ASP A 62 -1.47 -13.56 6.49
N GLU A 63 -1.12 -12.45 5.83
CA GLU A 63 -1.76 -11.15 6.05
C GLU A 63 -3.26 -11.18 5.73
N CYS A 64 -3.66 -11.75 4.58
CA CYS A 64 -5.08 -11.89 4.22
C CYS A 64 -5.84 -12.75 5.23
N ARG A 65 -5.26 -13.86 5.69
CA ARG A 65 -5.84 -14.70 6.74
C ARG A 65 -5.98 -13.96 8.06
N ALA A 66 -4.97 -13.17 8.44
CA ALA A 66 -5.04 -12.36 9.64
C ALA A 66 -6.14 -11.29 9.54
N CYS A 67 -6.28 -10.63 8.38
CA CYS A 67 -7.35 -9.68 8.13
C CYS A 67 -8.74 -10.29 8.34
N ALA A 68 -8.97 -11.48 7.78
CA ALA A 68 -10.23 -12.21 7.92
C ALA A 68 -10.53 -12.68 9.35
N ARG A 69 -9.50 -13.01 10.14
CA ARG A 69 -9.67 -13.57 11.50
C ARG A 69 -9.74 -12.51 12.60
N THR A 70 -8.95 -11.44 12.50
CA THR A 70 -8.73 -10.50 13.60
C THR A 70 -9.20 -9.09 13.29
N GLY A 71 -9.69 -8.82 12.07
CA GLY A 71 -10.12 -7.49 11.65
C GLY A 71 -8.96 -6.51 11.49
N ARG A 72 -8.07 -6.75 10.52
CA ARG A 72 -7.00 -5.79 10.21
C ARG A 72 -7.57 -4.56 9.49
N THR A 73 -7.14 -3.38 9.92
CA THR A 73 -7.58 -2.12 9.32
C THR A 73 -6.63 -1.69 8.20
N HIS A 74 -7.17 -1.50 7.00
CA HIS A 74 -6.50 -0.83 5.90
C HIS A 74 -7.00 0.62 5.78
N ARG A 75 -6.09 1.60 5.79
CA ARG A 75 -6.43 3.03 5.66
C ARG A 75 -5.94 3.59 4.32
N PRO A 76 -6.81 3.72 3.31
CA PRO A 76 -6.40 4.14 1.98
C PRO A 76 -6.34 5.66 1.83
N HIS A 77 -5.34 6.30 2.45
CA HIS A 77 -5.19 7.77 2.42
C HIS A 77 -4.95 8.34 1.01
N TRP A 78 -4.41 7.52 0.10
CA TRP A 78 -4.12 7.87 -1.30
C TRP A 78 -5.36 7.84 -2.21
N LEU A 79 -6.51 7.33 -1.73
CA LEU A 79 -7.73 7.41 -2.52
C LEU A 79 -8.14 8.87 -2.71
N ARG A 80 -8.58 9.16 -3.92
CA ARG A 80 -9.15 10.47 -4.26
C ARG A 80 -10.43 10.65 -3.44
N LYS A 81 -10.51 11.79 -2.76
CA LYS A 81 -11.66 12.20 -1.96
C LYS A 81 -12.12 13.54 -2.54
N TYR A 82 -13.42 13.64 -2.82
CA TYR A 82 -14.06 14.82 -3.37
C TYR A 82 -15.20 15.21 -2.42
N ASP A 83 -15.35 16.50 -2.18
CA ASP A 83 -16.46 17.08 -1.44
C ASP A 83 -17.20 18.02 -2.41
N VAL A 84 -18.49 17.77 -2.62
CA VAL A 84 -19.32 18.47 -3.61
C VAL A 84 -20.52 19.05 -2.87
N THR A 85 -20.72 20.36 -2.96
CA THR A 85 -21.75 21.09 -2.22
C THR A 85 -22.47 22.10 -3.13
N GLY A 86 -23.72 22.42 -2.81
CA GLY A 86 -24.57 23.35 -3.59
C GLY A 86 -25.98 22.79 -3.83
N ALA A 87 -26.93 23.66 -4.19
CA ALA A 87 -28.33 23.27 -4.42
C ALA A 87 -28.48 22.28 -5.60
N ASP A 88 -27.61 22.38 -6.60
CA ASP A 88 -27.63 21.54 -7.80
C ASP A 88 -26.62 20.38 -7.74
N ALA A 89 -26.00 20.11 -6.59
CA ALA A 89 -24.94 19.11 -6.46
C ALA A 89 -25.39 17.68 -6.79
N GLU A 90 -26.69 17.38 -6.64
CA GLU A 90 -27.27 16.07 -7.00
C GLU A 90 -27.51 15.93 -8.52
N ALA A 91 -27.70 17.04 -9.24
CA ALA A 91 -28.03 17.05 -10.66
C ALA A 91 -26.80 17.05 -11.59
N PHE A 92 -25.59 17.16 -11.03
CA PHE A 92 -24.32 17.31 -11.76
C PHE A 92 -23.56 15.99 -11.96
#